data_AF-A0A1G2BI91-F1
#
_entry.id   AF-A0A1G2BI91-F1
#
_cell.length_a   1.000
_cell.length_b   1.000
_cell.length_c   1.000
_cell.angle_alpha   90.00
_cell.angle_beta   90.00
_cell.angle_gamma   90.00
#
_symmetry.space_group_name_H-M   'P 1'
#
loop_
_entity.id
_entity.type
_entity.pdbx_description
1 polymer ?
#
loop_
_entity_poly.entity_id
_entity_poly.type
_entity_poly.pdbx_seq_one_letter_code
_entity_poly.pdbx_strand_id
1 'polypeptide(L)'
;MNKPQTTEKIHHRHLISKIIFLLLGVIGLFIIGVGVYAYSITQNQIIDKKDQGGLINQVQHLIGNTEPLKGENEDRINLLLLGIGGAGHSGGGLTDTELVISLKPSTNQISILSLPRDLVVSYPSNYGTAYPEYRKINNAYVEGGTELALAKATEVTGLAMHYYVLVDFEAFRKIIDDLGGVDVYVDNGFTDYQYPTYNFGWQTISFAPGWQKLDGERALQYARSRHGNNGEGGDFARARRQQKILLALKTEFLKSSNLFNPATLPNILGDLGEHVKTNAEIWEMTKLLQMLSKMDTNNIINQVIDSGDNGLIHSEIASQTGAYVLIPNKGLGDFSEVNELALNIFSAASSTDTGLASDTNNNNATDTTIVKMEDVVKEKANIAMENGTWTTGLATKNAEELNEQNINVAYVGNSQTKNQTETVIYDLSHGKNSATKQFLEQKFNTTVKSATWPSTDSDVRLGSDLDEQLVDLTHLTKETDFIILLGANALSSTTPL
;
A
#
# COMPACT_ATOMS: atom_id res chain seq x y z
N MET A 1 -23.01 61.46 -61.32
CA MET A 1 -23.20 60.17 -60.61
C MET A 1 -21.98 59.94 -59.72
N ASN A 2 -22.03 60.33 -58.45
CA ASN A 2 -20.98 60.03 -57.47
C ASN A 2 -21.48 58.93 -56.54
N LYS A 3 -20.80 57.77 -56.54
CA LYS A 3 -20.99 56.71 -55.54
C LYS A 3 -20.39 57.17 -54.21
N PRO A 4 -21.06 56.95 -53.06
CA PRO A 4 -20.38 57.03 -51.78
C PRO A 4 -19.65 55.70 -51.52
N GLN A 5 -18.34 55.76 -51.33
CA GLN A 5 -17.54 54.67 -50.77
C GLN A 5 -17.21 54.95 -49.30
N THR A 6 -17.54 53.95 -48.47
CA THR A 6 -16.78 53.45 -47.32
C THR A 6 -16.54 54.37 -46.11
N THR A 7 -17.56 54.54 -45.27
CA THR A 7 -17.41 54.96 -43.86
C THR A 7 -17.27 53.78 -42.88
N GLU A 8 -17.45 52.54 -43.34
CA GLU A 8 -17.46 51.35 -42.46
C GLU A 8 -16.06 50.85 -42.04
N LYS A 9 -15.01 51.22 -42.78
CA LYS A 9 -13.62 50.75 -42.53
C LYS A 9 -12.88 51.46 -41.40
N ILE A 10 -13.34 52.66 -40.98
CA ILE A 10 -12.60 53.47 -39.99
C ILE A 10 -12.95 53.03 -38.55
N HIS A 11 -14.19 52.61 -38.28
CA HIS A 11 -14.59 52.13 -36.95
C HIS A 11 -13.95 50.79 -36.56
N HIS A 12 -13.71 49.90 -37.52
CA HIS A 12 -13.10 48.59 -37.25
C HIS A 12 -11.63 48.70 -36.81
N ARG A 13 -10.86 49.67 -37.34
CA ARG A 13 -9.43 49.83 -36.99
C ARG A 13 -9.24 50.29 -35.54
N HIS A 14 -10.12 51.15 -35.03
CA HIS A 14 -10.07 51.60 -33.63
C HIS A 14 -10.59 50.56 -32.63
N LEU A 15 -11.50 49.67 -33.05
CA LEU A 15 -11.96 48.56 -32.23
C LEU A 15 -10.87 47.48 -32.09
N ILE A 16 -10.21 47.13 -33.21
CA ILE A 16 -9.11 46.17 -33.24
C ILE A 16 -7.92 46.68 -32.41
N SER A 17 -7.55 47.96 -32.48
CA SER A 17 -6.46 48.49 -31.66
C SER A 17 -6.78 48.44 -30.16
N LYS A 18 -8.02 48.74 -29.76
CA LYS A 18 -8.46 48.65 -28.35
C LYS A 18 -8.43 47.20 -27.83
N ILE A 19 -8.83 46.23 -28.65
CA ILE A 19 -8.76 44.79 -28.31
C ILE A 19 -7.30 44.35 -28.15
N ILE A 20 -6.40 44.79 -29.04
CA ILE A 20 -4.97 44.47 -28.95
C ILE A 20 -4.34 45.07 -27.67
N PHE A 21 -4.66 46.33 -27.32
CA PHE A 21 -4.17 46.94 -26.07
C PHE A 21 -4.72 46.26 -24.82
N LEU A 22 -5.97 45.79 -24.83
CA LEU A 22 -6.55 45.01 -23.74
C LEU A 22 -5.85 43.66 -23.58
N LEU A 23 -5.62 42.94 -24.68
CA LEU A 23 -4.90 41.66 -24.70
C LEU A 23 -3.45 41.81 -24.20
N LEU A 24 -2.74 42.85 -24.64
CA LEU A 24 -1.39 43.14 -24.16
C LEU A 24 -1.37 43.51 -22.67
N GLY A 25 -2.40 44.19 -22.16
CA GLY A 25 -2.55 44.47 -20.73
C GLY A 25 -2.79 43.21 -19.90
N VAL A 26 -3.63 42.29 -20.38
CA VAL A 26 -3.89 41.00 -19.72
C VAL A 26 -2.65 40.10 -19.75
N ILE A 27 -1.93 40.06 -20.88
CA ILE A 27 -0.65 39.34 -21.00
C ILE A 27 0.41 39.97 -20.09
N GLY A 28 0.46 41.30 -19.98
CA GLY A 28 1.36 42.00 -19.06
C GLY A 28 1.06 41.67 -17.59
N LEU A 29 -0.20 41.68 -17.19
CA LEU A 29 -0.62 41.29 -15.83
C LEU A 29 -0.36 39.81 -15.55
N PHE A 30 -0.52 38.94 -16.56
CA PHE A 30 -0.17 37.53 -16.47
C PHE A 30 1.34 37.34 -16.31
N ILE A 31 2.17 38.04 -17.07
CA ILE A 31 3.64 38.00 -16.96
C ILE A 31 4.11 38.56 -15.61
N ILE A 32 3.49 39.63 -15.11
CA ILE A 32 3.80 40.19 -13.78
C ILE A 32 3.36 39.21 -12.68
N GLY A 33 2.18 38.59 -12.79
CA GLY A 33 1.71 37.57 -11.87
C GLY A 33 2.63 36.36 -11.84
N VAL A 34 2.99 35.83 -13.01
CA VAL A 34 3.98 34.75 -13.17
C VAL A 34 5.36 35.17 -12.68
N GLY A 35 5.77 36.43 -12.83
CA GLY A 35 7.04 36.96 -12.36
C GLY A 35 7.12 37.11 -10.83
N VAL A 36 6.06 37.63 -10.20
CA VAL A 36 5.95 37.74 -8.73
C VAL A 36 5.85 36.35 -8.10
N TYR A 37 5.11 35.44 -8.74
CA TYR A 37 4.98 34.05 -8.34
C TYR A 37 6.29 33.26 -8.55
N ALA A 38 6.99 33.53 -9.65
CA ALA A 38 8.30 32.96 -9.88
C ALA A 38 9.33 33.44 -8.87
N TYR A 39 9.26 34.72 -8.50
CA TYR A 39 10.07 35.32 -7.45
C TYR A 39 9.78 34.71 -6.07
N SER A 40 8.52 34.37 -5.75
CA SER A 40 8.20 33.66 -4.50
C SER A 40 8.69 32.21 -4.51
N ILE A 41 8.64 31.50 -5.64
CA ILE A 41 9.30 30.19 -5.78
C ILE A 41 10.83 30.31 -5.68
N THR A 42 11.44 31.42 -6.10
CA THR A 42 12.90 31.59 -5.99
C THR A 42 13.35 31.83 -4.53
N GLN A 43 12.45 32.30 -3.66
CA GLN A 43 12.69 32.46 -2.22
C GLN A 43 12.22 31.24 -1.40
N ASN A 44 11.19 30.52 -1.85
CA ASN A 44 10.65 29.33 -1.19
C ASN A 44 11.37 28.07 -1.68
N GLN A 45 12.00 27.33 -0.75
CA GLN A 45 12.85 26.16 -1.00
C GLN A 45 12.08 24.88 -1.44
N ILE A 46 11.11 25.00 -2.34
CA ILE A 46 10.21 23.90 -2.76
C ILE A 46 10.93 22.93 -3.73
N ILE A 47 11.82 23.47 -4.58
CA ILE A 47 12.59 22.70 -5.56
C ILE A 47 14.06 22.67 -5.13
N ASP A 48 14.62 21.47 -4.96
CA ASP A 48 16.01 21.30 -4.53
C ASP A 48 16.98 21.87 -5.58
N LYS A 49 17.87 22.76 -5.16
CA LYS A 49 18.61 23.77 -5.97
C LYS A 49 19.62 23.25 -7.02
N LYS A 50 19.60 21.98 -7.43
CA LYS A 50 20.71 21.42 -8.20
C LYS A 50 20.63 21.58 -9.72
N ASP A 51 19.48 21.94 -10.26
CA ASP A 51 19.37 22.33 -11.67
C ASP A 51 18.08 23.11 -11.85
N GLN A 52 18.12 24.28 -12.50
CA GLN A 52 17.07 24.76 -13.43
C GLN A 52 17.09 26.27 -13.68
N GLY A 53 16.97 26.60 -14.97
CA GLY A 53 16.54 27.91 -15.45
C GLY A 53 15.11 28.23 -15.00
N GLY A 54 14.84 29.53 -14.82
CA GLY A 54 13.60 30.02 -14.21
C GLY A 54 12.31 29.53 -14.88
N LEU A 55 11.20 29.63 -14.14
CA LEU A 55 9.84 29.13 -14.46
C LEU A 55 9.32 29.45 -15.87
N ILE A 56 9.79 30.53 -16.52
CA ILE A 56 9.42 30.84 -17.90
C ILE A 56 9.90 29.72 -18.86
N ASN A 57 11.07 29.14 -18.62
CA ASN A 57 11.53 27.99 -19.38
C ASN A 57 10.65 26.76 -19.09
N GLN A 58 10.30 26.50 -17.83
CA GLN A 58 9.44 25.37 -17.46
C GLN A 58 8.02 25.46 -18.07
N VAL A 59 7.44 26.67 -18.13
CA VAL A 59 6.13 26.89 -18.77
C VAL A 59 6.23 26.81 -20.31
N GLN A 60 7.36 27.21 -20.91
CA GLN A 60 7.61 26.96 -22.33
C GLN A 60 7.74 25.46 -22.65
N HIS A 61 8.31 24.66 -21.74
CA HIS A 61 8.39 23.20 -21.88
C HIS A 61 7.01 22.51 -21.75
N LEU A 62 6.01 23.15 -21.12
CA LEU A 62 4.63 22.60 -21.12
C LEU A 62 3.95 22.68 -22.50
N ILE A 63 4.37 23.61 -23.37
CA ILE A 63 3.76 23.86 -24.68
C ILE A 63 4.66 23.27 -25.77
N GLY A 64 4.66 21.94 -25.87
CA GLY A 64 5.27 21.22 -27.00
C GLY A 64 6.49 20.35 -26.69
N ASN A 65 6.81 20.07 -25.41
CA ASN A 65 7.92 19.18 -25.11
C ASN A 65 7.55 17.70 -25.26
N THR A 66 8.33 16.97 -26.05
CA THR A 66 8.26 15.52 -26.23
C THR A 66 9.26 14.78 -25.34
N GLU A 67 9.98 15.48 -24.46
CA GLU A 67 10.98 14.85 -23.61
C GLU A 67 10.36 13.77 -22.71
N PRO A 68 10.99 12.59 -22.65
CA PRO A 68 10.59 11.54 -21.73
C PRO A 68 10.87 11.95 -20.29
N LEU A 69 10.01 11.52 -19.37
CA LEU A 69 10.28 11.56 -17.93
C LEU A 69 11.48 10.66 -17.62
N LYS A 70 12.16 10.92 -16.51
CA LYS A 70 13.19 10.03 -15.98
C LYS A 70 12.57 8.66 -15.69
N GLY A 71 13.13 7.60 -16.29
CA GLY A 71 12.60 6.23 -16.19
C GLY A 71 11.56 5.85 -17.25
N GLU A 72 11.08 6.80 -18.07
CA GLU A 72 10.03 6.51 -19.06
C GLU A 72 10.56 5.61 -20.18
N ASN A 73 11.81 5.81 -20.62
CA ASN A 73 12.45 4.99 -21.65
C ASN A 73 12.79 3.58 -21.15
N GLU A 74 13.02 3.44 -19.85
CA GLU A 74 13.26 2.18 -19.14
C GLU A 74 11.95 1.45 -18.79
N ASP A 75 10.80 1.99 -19.23
CA ASP A 75 9.46 1.49 -18.93
C ASP A 75 9.20 1.36 -17.42
N ARG A 76 9.87 2.18 -16.61
CA ARG A 76 9.69 2.18 -15.15
C ARG A 76 10.07 3.51 -14.54
N ILE A 77 9.07 4.22 -14.01
CA ILE A 77 9.29 5.48 -13.29
C ILE A 77 9.08 5.22 -11.79
N ASN A 78 10.11 5.45 -10.96
CA ASN A 78 10.00 5.29 -9.51
C ASN A 78 10.04 6.65 -8.81
N LEU A 79 9.12 6.85 -7.87
CA LEU A 79 8.99 8.03 -7.04
C LEU A 79 9.01 7.63 -5.56
N LEU A 80 9.79 8.33 -4.74
CA LEU A 80 9.81 8.17 -3.28
C LEU A 80 8.93 9.23 -2.62
N LEU A 81 7.84 8.81 -1.98
CA LEU A 81 6.99 9.67 -1.16
C LEU A 81 7.41 9.58 0.31
N LEU A 82 7.80 10.72 0.87
CA LEU A 82 8.27 10.88 2.24
C LEU A 82 7.27 11.73 3.04
N GLY A 83 6.84 11.23 4.20
CA GLY A 83 6.01 11.96 5.14
C GLY A 83 6.75 12.28 6.43
N ILE A 84 6.85 13.57 6.79
CA ILE A 84 7.48 14.04 8.03
C ILE A 84 6.47 14.74 8.96
N GLY A 85 6.81 14.90 10.23
CA GLY A 85 5.99 15.66 11.17
C GLY A 85 5.99 17.17 10.90
N GLY A 86 7.10 17.71 10.41
CA GLY A 86 7.29 19.15 10.19
C GLY A 86 7.76 19.90 11.44
N ALA A 87 8.02 21.20 11.29
CA ALA A 87 8.52 22.05 12.38
C ALA A 87 7.57 22.04 13.60
N GLY A 88 8.13 22.12 14.81
CA GLY A 88 7.35 22.12 16.06
C GLY A 88 6.91 20.73 16.56
N HIS A 89 7.20 19.66 15.81
CA HIS A 89 6.93 18.28 16.23
C HIS A 89 8.19 17.60 16.81
N SER A 90 8.02 16.78 17.84
CA SER A 90 9.12 15.92 18.34
C SER A 90 9.53 14.94 17.24
N GLY A 91 10.81 14.95 16.87
CA GLY A 91 11.28 14.19 15.72
C GLY A 91 10.70 14.68 14.39
N GLY A 92 10.35 15.96 14.26
CA GLY A 92 9.64 16.50 13.09
C GLY A 92 10.34 16.33 11.74
N GLY A 93 11.64 16.02 11.73
CA GLY A 93 12.38 15.65 10.52
C GLY A 93 12.47 14.15 10.24
N LEU A 94 12.00 13.27 11.13
CA LEU A 94 11.98 11.82 10.87
C LEU A 94 10.89 11.49 9.85
N THR A 95 11.23 10.64 8.88
CA THR A 95 10.30 10.16 7.86
C THR A 95 9.47 8.99 8.41
N ASP A 96 8.27 9.29 8.88
CA ASP A 96 7.35 8.30 9.44
C ASP A 96 6.58 7.53 8.35
N THR A 97 6.64 8.00 7.11
CA THR A 97 6.08 7.37 5.92
C THR A 97 7.13 7.38 4.81
N GLU A 98 7.42 6.22 4.25
CA GLU A 98 8.31 6.04 3.11
C GLU A 98 7.66 5.07 2.13
N LEU A 99 7.16 5.59 1.01
CA LEU A 99 6.46 4.80 0.00
C LEU A 99 7.18 4.93 -1.33
N VAL A 100 7.57 3.80 -1.92
CA VAL A 100 8.08 3.74 -3.28
C VAL A 100 6.90 3.49 -4.21
N ILE A 101 6.60 4.47 -5.06
CA ILE A 101 5.56 4.39 -6.09
C ILE A 101 6.27 4.10 -7.42
N SER A 102 5.98 2.95 -8.01
CA SER A 102 6.48 2.61 -9.35
C SER A 102 5.34 2.68 -10.37
N LEU A 103 5.60 3.30 -11.50
CA LEU A 103 4.72 3.32 -12.67
C LEU A 103 5.37 2.52 -13.81
N LYS A 104 4.58 1.68 -14.49
CA LYS A 104 5.00 0.92 -15.68
C LYS A 104 4.20 1.38 -16.90
N PRO A 105 4.69 2.37 -17.67
CA PRO A 105 3.92 3.03 -18.73
C PRO A 105 3.37 2.09 -19.80
N SER A 106 4.12 1.06 -20.22
CA SER A 106 3.72 0.13 -21.28
C SER A 106 2.46 -0.67 -20.97
N THR A 107 2.20 -0.93 -19.68
CA THR A 107 1.10 -1.78 -19.19
C THR A 107 0.09 -1.01 -18.36
N ASN A 108 0.29 0.30 -18.17
CA ASN A 108 -0.51 1.14 -17.27
C ASN A 108 -0.61 0.61 -15.84
N GLN A 109 0.38 -0.17 -15.37
CA GLN A 109 0.41 -0.70 -14.03
C GLN A 109 1.05 0.29 -13.05
N ILE A 110 0.56 0.26 -11.80
CA ILE A 110 1.11 1.02 -10.67
C ILE A 110 1.35 0.07 -9.50
N SER A 111 2.47 0.26 -8.81
CA SER A 111 2.73 -0.41 -7.54
C SER A 111 3.12 0.59 -6.45
N ILE A 112 2.78 0.25 -5.21
CA ILE A 112 3.12 0.99 -4.01
C ILE A 112 3.79 0.01 -3.05
N LEU A 113 5.09 0.23 -2.81
CA LEU A 113 5.89 -0.53 -1.85
C LEU A 113 6.17 0.34 -0.62
N SER A 114 5.68 -0.09 0.54
CA SER A 114 5.95 0.61 1.80
C SER A 114 7.26 0.14 2.43
N LEU A 115 8.15 1.09 2.74
CA LEU A 115 9.37 0.86 3.49
C LEU A 115 9.11 1.15 4.98
N PRO A 116 9.36 0.20 5.90
CA PRO A 116 9.21 0.45 7.32
C PRO A 116 10.22 1.47 7.82
N ARG A 117 9.73 2.51 8.48
CA ARG A 117 10.54 3.58 9.09
C ARG A 117 11.63 3.07 10.05
N ASP A 118 11.38 1.91 10.67
CA ASP A 118 12.26 1.28 11.67
C ASP A 118 13.28 0.31 11.03
N LEU A 119 13.29 0.18 9.70
CA LEU A 119 14.26 -0.60 8.93
C LEU A 119 15.67 -0.06 9.12
N VAL A 120 16.63 -0.92 9.46
CA VAL A 120 18.01 -0.52 9.71
C VAL A 120 18.79 -0.50 8.41
N VAL A 121 19.40 0.65 8.10
CA VAL A 121 20.24 0.86 6.92
C VAL A 121 21.61 1.39 7.34
N SER A 122 22.58 1.24 6.44
CA SER A 122 23.94 1.74 6.63
C SER A 122 24.01 3.25 6.43
N TYR A 123 24.87 3.94 7.17
CA TYR A 123 25.19 5.36 7.02
C TYR A 123 26.70 5.52 6.86
N PRO A 124 27.15 6.51 6.06
CA PRO A 124 28.57 6.85 6.01
C PRO A 124 29.07 7.23 7.42
N SER A 125 30.27 6.78 7.78
CA SER A 125 30.85 7.11 9.09
C SER A 125 31.12 8.61 9.18
N ASN A 126 30.48 9.28 10.13
CA ASN A 126 30.70 10.70 10.41
C ASN A 126 31.93 10.94 11.31
N TYR A 127 32.59 9.87 11.81
CA TYR A 127 33.68 9.94 12.79
C TYR A 127 34.98 9.25 12.33
N GLY A 128 35.12 8.95 11.03
CA GLY A 128 36.35 8.36 10.49
C GLY A 128 36.62 6.93 10.96
N THR A 129 35.59 6.21 11.41
CA THR A 129 35.67 4.79 11.74
C THR A 129 35.70 3.94 10.47
N ALA A 130 36.43 2.84 10.49
CA ALA A 130 36.54 1.92 9.35
C ALA A 130 35.25 1.10 9.06
N TYR A 131 34.21 1.25 9.89
CA TYR A 131 32.96 0.50 9.81
C TYR A 131 31.77 1.43 9.60
N PRO A 132 30.77 1.03 8.79
CA PRO A 132 29.52 1.77 8.60
C PRO A 132 28.74 1.87 9.90
N GLU A 133 28.09 3.01 10.13
CA GLU A 133 27.12 3.17 11.22
C GLU A 133 25.76 2.67 10.76
N TYR A 134 25.01 2.00 11.64
CA TYR A 134 23.66 1.51 11.33
C TYR A 134 22.63 2.26 12.13
N ARG A 135 21.63 2.83 11.44
CA ARG A 135 20.51 3.54 12.05
C ARG A 135 19.23 3.21 11.28
N LYS A 136 18.09 3.55 11.88
CA LYS A 136 16.79 3.44 11.23
C LYS A 136 16.74 4.31 9.96
N ILE A 137 16.05 3.85 8.93
CA ILE A 137 15.93 4.53 7.64
C ILE A 137 15.24 5.88 7.79
N ASN A 138 14.32 6.01 8.77
CA ASN A 138 13.61 7.26 9.03
C ASN A 138 14.49 8.44 9.46
N ASN A 139 15.75 8.17 9.80
CA ASN A 139 16.73 9.20 10.14
C ASN A 139 17.45 9.77 8.90
N ALA A 140 17.24 9.20 7.70
CA ALA A 140 18.01 9.54 6.51
C ALA A 140 17.82 11.00 6.09
N TYR A 141 16.58 11.48 6.16
CA TYR A 141 16.27 12.89 5.88
C TYR A 141 16.93 13.85 6.88
N VAL A 142 16.98 13.48 8.16
CA VAL A 142 17.60 14.31 9.21
C VAL A 142 19.11 14.43 9.01
N GLU A 143 19.78 13.34 8.63
CA GLU A 143 21.24 13.29 8.51
C GLU A 143 21.77 13.88 7.21
N GLY A 144 21.06 13.67 6.10
CA GLY A 144 21.59 14.00 4.78
C GLY A 144 20.53 14.49 3.79
N GLY A 145 19.36 14.91 4.29
CA GLY A 145 18.29 15.43 3.46
C GLY A 145 17.71 14.39 2.49
N THR A 146 17.10 14.91 1.43
CA THR A 146 16.42 14.14 0.38
C THR A 146 17.40 13.28 -0.42
N GLU A 147 18.63 13.76 -0.63
CA GLU A 147 19.69 13.01 -1.31
C GLU A 147 20.01 11.70 -0.57
N LEU A 148 20.19 11.75 0.76
CA LEU A 148 20.46 10.55 1.54
C LEU A 148 19.24 9.64 1.64
N ALA A 149 18.04 10.18 1.83
CA ALA A 149 16.81 9.39 1.84
C ALA A 149 16.61 8.60 0.54
N LEU A 150 16.83 9.24 -0.62
CA LEU A 150 16.78 8.57 -1.93
C LEU A 150 17.85 7.49 -2.07
N ALA A 151 19.07 7.75 -1.61
CA ALA A 151 20.15 6.78 -1.66
C ALA A 151 19.83 5.54 -0.81
N LYS A 152 19.26 5.72 0.40
CA LYS A 152 18.86 4.60 1.26
C LYS A 152 17.67 3.82 0.69
N ALA A 153 16.67 4.49 0.12
CA ALA A 153 15.57 3.80 -0.57
C ALA A 153 16.08 3.00 -1.79
N THR A 154 17.06 3.54 -2.52
CA THR A 154 17.73 2.85 -3.63
C THR A 154 18.51 1.63 -3.16
N GLU A 155 19.26 1.72 -2.06
CA GLU A 155 19.96 0.60 -1.43
C GLU A 155 18.99 -0.53 -1.02
N VAL A 156 17.88 -0.17 -0.37
CA VAL A 156 16.89 -1.13 0.13
C VAL A 156 16.12 -1.81 -1.00
N THR A 157 15.82 -1.11 -2.09
CA THR A 157 14.96 -1.64 -3.15
C THR A 157 15.70 -2.08 -4.41
N GLY A 158 16.96 -1.68 -4.59
CA GLY A 158 17.68 -1.88 -5.85
C GLY A 158 17.14 -1.06 -7.03
N LEU A 159 16.12 -0.21 -6.80
CA LEU A 159 15.47 0.59 -7.82
C LEU A 159 16.10 1.97 -7.94
N ALA A 160 16.32 2.44 -9.17
CA ALA A 160 16.66 3.83 -9.40
C ALA A 160 15.48 4.74 -9.02
N MET A 161 15.66 5.57 -8.00
CA MET A 161 14.67 6.58 -7.61
C MET A 161 14.81 7.83 -8.49
N HIS A 162 13.82 8.08 -9.34
CA HIS A 162 13.86 9.19 -10.29
C HIS A 162 13.35 10.50 -9.68
N TYR A 163 12.28 10.37 -8.89
CA TYR A 163 11.57 11.50 -8.30
C TYR A 163 11.38 11.30 -6.80
N TYR A 164 11.18 12.40 -6.09
CA TYR A 164 10.73 12.35 -4.71
C TYR A 164 9.69 13.43 -4.44
N VAL A 165 8.84 13.17 -3.46
CA VAL A 165 7.97 14.18 -2.86
C VAL A 165 8.07 14.03 -1.36
N LEU A 166 8.48 15.09 -0.67
CA LEU A 166 8.45 15.16 0.77
C LEU A 166 7.32 16.10 1.18
N VAL A 167 6.46 15.64 2.08
CA VAL A 167 5.35 16.41 2.64
C VAL A 167 5.39 16.36 4.16
N ASP A 168 5.03 17.45 4.81
CA ASP A 168 4.74 17.45 6.24
C ASP A 168 3.23 17.37 6.54
N PHE A 169 2.87 17.36 7.83
CA PHE A 169 1.47 17.31 8.24
C PHE A 169 0.66 18.55 7.83
N GLU A 170 1.29 19.71 7.70
CA GLU A 170 0.59 20.93 7.26
C GLU A 170 0.26 20.83 5.77
N ALA A 171 1.23 20.46 4.95
CA ALA A 171 1.00 20.21 3.53
C ALA A 171 -0.07 19.14 3.31
N PHE A 172 0.02 18.02 4.04
CA PHE A 172 -0.95 16.93 3.92
C PHE A 172 -2.39 17.41 4.19
N ARG A 173 -2.62 18.15 5.28
CA ARG A 173 -3.95 18.67 5.61
C ARG A 173 -4.44 19.64 4.55
N LYS A 174 -3.58 20.60 4.19
CA LYS A 174 -3.92 21.65 3.23
C LYS A 174 -4.26 21.09 1.85
N ILE A 175 -3.52 20.10 1.35
CA ILE A 175 -3.82 19.44 0.06
C ILE A 175 -5.24 18.83 0.09
N ILE A 176 -5.60 18.17 1.18
CA ILE A 176 -6.91 17.53 1.32
C ILE A 176 -8.02 18.59 1.43
N ASP A 177 -7.80 19.63 2.23
CA ASP A 177 -8.78 20.70 2.43
C ASP A 177 -8.99 21.53 1.15
N ASP A 178 -7.94 21.81 0.38
CA ASP A 178 -8.01 22.50 -0.90
C ASP A 178 -8.79 21.68 -1.96
N LEU A 179 -8.82 20.36 -1.82
CA LEU A 179 -9.67 19.46 -2.62
C LEU A 179 -11.10 19.34 -2.08
N GLY A 180 -11.43 19.97 -0.96
CA GLY A 180 -12.73 19.86 -0.29
C GLY A 180 -12.91 18.55 0.51
N GLY A 181 -11.82 17.91 0.90
CA GLY A 181 -11.79 16.62 1.61
C GLY A 181 -11.69 15.41 0.67
N VAL A 182 -11.48 14.22 1.23
CA VAL A 182 -11.37 12.95 0.50
C VAL A 182 -12.38 11.91 0.94
N ASP A 183 -12.93 11.15 -0.01
CA ASP A 183 -13.88 10.08 0.29
C ASP A 183 -13.14 8.75 0.51
N VAL A 184 -13.25 8.19 1.71
CA VAL A 184 -12.58 6.94 2.11
C VAL A 184 -13.62 5.93 2.57
N TYR A 185 -13.53 4.71 2.04
CA TYR A 185 -14.28 3.57 2.57
C TYR A 185 -13.49 2.94 3.73
N VAL A 186 -14.06 2.97 4.93
CA VAL A 186 -13.50 2.33 6.13
C VAL A 186 -14.09 0.92 6.23
N ASP A 187 -13.27 -0.13 6.06
CA ASP A 187 -13.78 -1.51 6.04
C ASP A 187 -14.24 -1.91 7.44
N ASN A 188 -13.32 -1.82 8.39
CA ASN A 188 -13.53 -2.14 9.79
C ASN A 188 -13.58 -0.84 10.59
N GLY A 189 -14.71 -0.59 11.24
CA GLY A 189 -14.81 0.51 12.19
C GLY A 189 -13.83 0.29 13.35
N PHE A 190 -13.11 1.34 13.73
CA PHE A 190 -12.12 1.25 14.80
C PHE A 190 -12.11 2.51 15.67
N THR A 191 -11.57 2.34 16.87
CA THR A 191 -11.32 3.41 17.83
C THR A 191 -9.88 3.30 18.32
N ASP A 192 -9.16 4.42 18.31
CA ASP A 192 -7.82 4.56 18.85
C ASP A 192 -7.91 5.46 20.08
N TYR A 193 -7.76 4.85 21.26
CA TYR A 193 -7.83 5.56 22.55
C TYR A 193 -6.53 6.28 22.91
N GLN A 194 -5.45 6.00 22.17
CA GLN A 194 -4.09 6.44 22.44
C GLN A 194 -3.54 7.21 21.23
N TYR A 195 -4.40 7.98 20.56
CA TYR A 195 -3.93 8.82 19.47
C TYR A 195 -3.15 10.00 20.05
N PRO A 196 -1.91 10.26 19.62
CA PRO A 196 -1.09 11.32 20.19
C PRO A 196 -1.62 12.71 19.83
N THR A 197 -1.71 13.59 20.82
CA THR A 197 -1.96 15.02 20.65
C THR A 197 -0.65 15.77 20.46
N TYR A 198 -0.72 17.00 19.93
CA TYR A 198 0.46 17.87 19.75
C TYR A 198 1.18 18.21 21.07
N ASN A 199 0.48 18.15 22.20
CA ASN A 199 1.03 18.48 23.53
C ASN A 199 1.47 17.23 24.31
N PHE A 200 1.87 16.15 23.62
CA PHE A 200 2.33 14.90 24.25
C PHE A 200 1.28 14.17 25.11
N GLY A 201 0.00 14.56 25.04
CA GLY A 201 -1.12 13.85 25.63
C GLY A 201 -1.76 12.86 24.67
N TRP A 202 -2.77 12.13 25.13
CA TRP A 202 -3.54 11.18 24.33
C TRP A 202 -4.95 11.71 24.11
N GLN A 203 -5.51 11.43 22.93
CA GLN A 203 -6.91 11.66 22.61
C GLN A 203 -7.52 10.38 22.02
N THR A 204 -8.84 10.28 22.11
CA THR A 204 -9.60 9.21 21.47
C THR A 204 -10.12 9.67 20.11
N ILE A 205 -9.82 8.92 19.07
CA ILE A 205 -10.39 9.10 17.73
C ILE A 205 -11.13 7.83 17.31
N SER A 206 -12.17 7.98 16.51
CA SER A 206 -12.98 6.85 16.03
C SER A 206 -13.44 7.06 14.60
N PHE A 207 -13.51 5.95 13.86
CA PHE A 207 -13.99 5.87 12.49
C PHE A 207 -15.04 4.76 12.39
N ALA A 208 -16.25 5.10 11.96
CA ALA A 208 -17.29 4.12 11.68
C ALA A 208 -17.00 3.34 10.38
N PRO A 209 -17.50 2.11 10.22
CA PRO A 209 -17.39 1.42 8.93
C PRO A 209 -18.23 2.14 7.86
N GLY A 210 -17.81 2.01 6.60
CA GLY A 210 -18.49 2.59 5.43
C GLY A 210 -17.78 3.83 4.85
N TRP A 211 -18.44 4.46 3.88
CA TRP A 211 -17.95 5.68 3.22
C TRP A 211 -17.96 6.88 4.16
N GLN A 212 -16.83 7.58 4.25
CA GLN A 212 -16.67 8.81 5.02
C GLN A 212 -15.94 9.87 4.19
N LYS A 213 -16.45 11.10 4.22
CA LYS A 213 -15.71 12.27 3.75
C LYS A 213 -14.80 12.75 4.89
N LEU A 214 -13.49 12.72 4.65
CA LEU A 214 -12.47 13.14 5.60
C LEU A 214 -11.88 14.48 5.15
N ASP A 215 -11.97 15.50 6.01
CA ASP A 215 -11.17 16.72 5.88
C ASP A 215 -9.69 16.44 6.20
N GLY A 216 -8.82 17.43 6.04
CA GLY A 216 -7.39 17.29 6.22
C GLY A 216 -7.02 16.73 7.59
N GLU A 217 -7.61 17.24 8.67
CA GLU A 217 -7.32 16.80 10.03
C GLU A 217 -7.82 15.37 10.29
N ARG A 218 -9.05 15.03 9.86
CA ARG A 218 -9.58 13.67 10.01
C ARG A 218 -8.82 12.66 9.16
N ALA A 219 -8.41 13.04 7.95
CA ALA A 219 -7.57 12.21 7.09
C ALA A 219 -6.19 11.98 7.72
N LEU A 220 -5.62 12.99 8.38
CA LEU A 220 -4.33 12.88 9.06
C LEU A 220 -4.43 11.91 10.25
N GLN A 221 -5.49 12.04 11.04
CA GLN A 221 -5.81 11.11 12.12
C GLN A 221 -5.99 9.67 11.61
N TYR A 222 -6.72 9.51 10.51
CA TYR A 222 -6.92 8.22 9.85
C TYR A 222 -5.61 7.63 9.34
N ALA A 223 -4.72 8.42 8.75
CA ALA A 223 -3.44 7.96 8.23
C ALA A 223 -2.39 7.69 9.33
N ARG A 224 -2.54 8.29 10.52
CA ARG A 224 -1.55 8.21 11.62
C ARG A 224 -1.90 7.28 12.76
N SER A 225 -3.17 6.88 12.92
CA SER A 225 -3.58 5.97 14.00
C SER A 225 -2.75 4.67 14.00
N ARG A 226 -2.38 4.19 15.19
CA ARG A 226 -1.57 2.96 15.38
C ARG A 226 -2.08 2.07 16.50
N HIS A 227 -2.97 2.57 17.35
CA HIS A 227 -3.54 1.82 18.47
C HIS A 227 -5.05 1.60 18.27
N GLY A 228 -5.48 1.56 17.00
CA GLY A 228 -6.82 1.14 16.64
C GLY A 228 -7.12 -0.27 17.13
N ASN A 229 -8.30 -0.46 17.70
CA ASN A 229 -8.83 -1.79 18.00
C ASN A 229 -9.28 -2.52 16.70
N ASN A 230 -9.90 -3.70 16.83
CA ASN A 230 -10.52 -4.43 15.73
C ASN A 230 -9.57 -4.75 14.55
N GLY A 231 -8.30 -5.04 14.83
CA GLY A 231 -7.31 -5.33 13.79
C GLY A 231 -6.79 -4.10 13.03
N GLU A 232 -7.15 -2.89 13.45
CA GLU A 232 -6.70 -1.62 12.86
C GLU A 232 -5.49 -0.99 13.59
N GLY A 233 -4.80 -1.78 14.40
CA GLY A 233 -3.58 -1.42 15.10
C GLY A 233 -2.30 -1.75 14.32
N GLY A 234 -1.18 -1.16 14.74
CA GLY A 234 0.15 -1.42 14.19
C GLY A 234 0.45 -0.72 12.86
N ASP A 235 1.66 -0.94 12.36
CA ASP A 235 2.18 -0.23 11.18
C ASP A 235 1.59 -0.72 9.86
N PHE A 236 1.14 -1.97 9.81
CA PHE A 236 0.44 -2.53 8.64
C PHE A 236 -0.92 -1.88 8.39
N ALA A 237 -1.76 -1.82 9.43
CA ALA A 237 -3.05 -1.16 9.33
C ALA A 237 -2.88 0.31 8.95
N ARG A 238 -1.87 0.98 9.53
CA ARG A 238 -1.49 2.34 9.16
C ARG A 238 -1.12 2.44 7.67
N ALA A 239 -0.26 1.57 7.15
CA ALA A 239 0.15 1.57 5.74
C ALA A 239 -1.05 1.37 4.80
N ARG A 240 -1.97 0.44 5.12
CA ARG A 240 -3.22 0.25 4.36
C ARG A 240 -4.08 1.51 4.36
N ARG A 241 -4.20 2.19 5.51
CA ARG A 241 -4.95 3.46 5.62
C ARG A 241 -4.31 4.58 4.80
N GLN A 242 -2.98 4.68 4.80
CA GLN A 242 -2.23 5.63 3.96
C GLN A 242 -2.47 5.37 2.46
N GLN A 243 -2.48 4.10 2.03
CA GLN A 243 -2.80 3.72 0.65
C GLN A 243 -4.22 4.14 0.26
N LYS A 244 -5.21 3.91 1.14
CA LYS A 244 -6.59 4.37 0.91
C LYS A 244 -6.69 5.88 0.73
N ILE A 245 -5.95 6.64 1.54
CA ILE A 245 -5.87 8.09 1.39
C ILE A 245 -5.25 8.49 0.06
N LEU A 246 -4.16 7.85 -0.37
CA LEU A 246 -3.54 8.13 -1.68
C LEU A 246 -4.49 7.87 -2.85
N LEU A 247 -5.26 6.77 -2.79
CA LEU A 247 -6.25 6.45 -3.81
C LEU A 247 -7.42 7.44 -3.81
N ALA A 248 -7.87 7.85 -2.63
CA ALA A 248 -8.92 8.85 -2.49
C ALA A 248 -8.46 10.23 -2.98
N LEU A 249 -7.23 10.63 -2.62
CA LEU A 249 -6.57 11.84 -3.13
C LEU A 249 -6.51 11.83 -4.65
N LYS A 250 -6.02 10.74 -5.27
CA LYS A 250 -6.02 10.59 -6.72
C LYS A 250 -7.42 10.79 -7.30
N THR A 251 -8.42 10.15 -6.70
CA THR A 251 -9.81 10.20 -7.19
C THR A 251 -10.35 11.63 -7.14
N GLU A 252 -10.20 12.33 -6.02
CA GLU A 252 -10.64 13.73 -5.90
C GLU A 252 -9.84 14.67 -6.81
N PHE A 253 -8.54 14.43 -6.94
CA PHE A 253 -7.67 15.17 -7.85
C PHE A 253 -8.16 15.01 -9.31
N LEU A 254 -8.45 13.79 -9.77
CA LEU A 254 -8.97 13.54 -11.13
C LEU A 254 -10.39 14.08 -11.37
N LYS A 255 -11.24 14.16 -10.34
CA LYS A 255 -12.56 14.79 -10.43
C LYS A 255 -12.48 16.31 -10.59
N SER A 256 -11.43 16.93 -10.08
CA SER A 256 -11.24 18.38 -10.16
C SER A 256 -11.06 18.82 -11.62
N SER A 257 -12.06 19.48 -12.19
CA SER A 257 -12.06 19.94 -13.60
C SER A 257 -10.96 20.96 -13.94
N ASN A 258 -10.26 21.48 -12.92
CA ASN A 258 -9.18 22.46 -13.06
C ASN A 258 -7.78 21.81 -13.14
N LEU A 259 -7.69 20.48 -13.20
CA LEU A 259 -6.44 19.73 -13.09
C LEU A 259 -5.40 20.04 -14.18
N PHE A 260 -5.86 20.15 -15.41
CA PHE A 260 -5.00 20.40 -16.57
C PHE A 260 -4.89 21.88 -16.88
N ASN A 261 -5.38 22.76 -16.00
CA ASN A 261 -5.07 24.18 -16.10
C ASN A 261 -3.61 24.36 -15.66
N PRO A 262 -2.75 24.90 -16.54
CA PRO A 262 -1.32 25.08 -16.26
C PRO A 262 -1.03 26.00 -15.07
N ALA A 263 -2.02 26.76 -14.57
CA ALA A 263 -1.88 27.59 -13.38
C ALA A 263 -2.22 26.88 -12.06
N THR A 264 -2.98 25.77 -12.09
CA THR A 264 -3.48 25.12 -10.86
C THR A 264 -2.37 24.49 -10.05
N LEU A 265 -1.51 23.68 -10.69
CA LEU A 265 -0.44 22.97 -10.00
C LEU A 265 0.62 23.93 -9.41
N PRO A 266 1.07 24.97 -10.15
CA PRO A 266 1.85 26.03 -9.53
C PRO A 266 1.13 26.61 -8.31
N ASN A 267 -0.09 27.15 -8.43
CA ASN A 267 -0.77 27.78 -7.29
C ASN A 267 -0.83 26.88 -6.04
N ILE A 268 -1.15 25.59 -6.20
CA ILE A 268 -1.14 24.62 -5.11
C ILE A 268 0.26 24.53 -4.47
N LEU A 269 1.31 24.38 -5.27
CA LEU A 269 2.68 24.30 -4.75
C LEU A 269 3.12 25.62 -4.08
N GLY A 270 2.75 26.76 -4.63
CA GLY A 270 3.03 28.07 -4.03
C GLY A 270 2.34 28.24 -2.68
N ASP A 271 1.10 27.78 -2.56
CA ASP A 271 0.32 27.81 -1.33
C ASP A 271 0.85 26.82 -0.27
N LEU A 272 1.46 25.71 -0.69
CA LEU A 272 2.09 24.73 0.21
C LEU A 272 3.48 25.19 0.68
N GLY A 273 4.16 26.05 -0.07
CA GLY A 273 5.39 26.70 0.38
C GLY A 273 6.46 25.71 0.84
N GLU A 274 7.07 25.96 1.99
CA GLU A 274 8.14 25.13 2.56
C GLU A 274 7.69 23.75 3.08
N HIS A 275 6.39 23.48 3.11
CA HIS A 275 5.81 22.24 3.62
C HIS A 275 5.85 21.08 2.61
N VAL A 276 6.21 21.36 1.35
CA VAL A 276 6.46 20.37 0.30
C VAL A 276 7.85 20.57 -0.31
N LYS A 277 8.55 19.47 -0.58
CA LYS A 277 9.81 19.47 -1.35
C LYS A 277 9.77 18.41 -2.44
N THR A 278 10.29 18.72 -3.62
CA THR A 278 10.41 17.77 -4.74
C THR A 278 11.58 18.12 -5.65
N ASN A 279 12.10 17.13 -6.37
CA ASN A 279 13.02 17.32 -7.50
C ASN A 279 12.33 17.30 -8.87
N ALA A 280 11.00 17.15 -8.92
CA ALA A 280 10.26 17.14 -10.17
C ALA A 280 9.97 18.57 -10.63
N GLU A 281 10.20 18.84 -11.91
CA GLU A 281 9.78 20.08 -12.54
C GLU A 281 8.26 20.16 -12.67
N ILE A 282 7.71 21.37 -12.77
CA ILE A 282 6.27 21.57 -12.96
C ILE A 282 5.75 20.80 -14.19
N TRP A 283 6.52 20.76 -15.28
CA TRP A 283 6.15 20.01 -16.47
C TRP A 283 6.22 18.49 -16.26
N GLU A 284 7.23 18.00 -15.54
CA GLU A 284 7.36 16.58 -15.18
C GLU A 284 6.19 16.14 -14.31
N MET A 285 5.84 16.94 -13.30
CA MET A 285 4.68 16.70 -12.44
C MET A 285 3.38 16.68 -13.24
N THR A 286 3.19 17.63 -14.16
CA THR A 286 2.00 17.67 -15.03
C THR A 286 1.90 16.40 -15.88
N LYS A 287 3.02 15.95 -16.47
CA LYS A 287 3.08 14.73 -17.27
C LYS A 287 2.89 13.46 -16.41
N LEU A 288 3.46 13.41 -15.21
CA LEU A 288 3.23 12.35 -14.22
C LEU A 288 1.75 12.24 -13.83
N LEU A 289 1.09 13.37 -13.57
CA LEU A 289 -0.34 13.40 -13.24
C LEU A 289 -1.22 12.96 -14.43
N GLN A 290 -0.89 13.40 -15.65
CA GLN A 290 -1.54 12.90 -16.86
C GLN A 290 -1.34 11.39 -17.04
N MET A 291 -0.15 10.88 -16.76
CA MET A 291 0.14 9.45 -16.84
C MET A 291 -0.64 8.68 -15.76
N LEU A 292 -0.63 9.16 -14.51
CA LEU A 292 -1.42 8.60 -13.41
C LEU A 292 -2.92 8.55 -13.74
N SER A 293 -3.46 9.54 -14.46
CA SER A 293 -4.88 9.52 -14.89
C SER A 293 -5.24 8.35 -15.81
N LYS A 294 -4.24 7.78 -16.50
CA LYS A 294 -4.40 6.64 -17.43
C LYS A 294 -4.07 5.28 -16.80
N MET A 295 -3.41 5.28 -15.64
CA MET A 295 -3.03 4.05 -14.93
C MET A 295 -4.24 3.28 -14.42
N ASP A 296 -4.18 1.95 -14.46
CA ASP A 296 -5.20 1.07 -13.89
C ASP A 296 -5.18 1.18 -12.36
N THR A 297 -6.26 1.74 -11.82
CA THR A 297 -6.43 1.93 -10.36
C THR A 297 -7.20 0.82 -9.69
N ASN A 298 -7.81 -0.07 -10.46
CA ASN A 298 -8.51 -1.22 -9.90
C ASN A 298 -7.49 -2.29 -9.48
N ASN A 299 -6.33 -2.31 -10.15
CA ASN A 299 -5.29 -3.32 -9.96
C ASN A 299 -3.96 -2.69 -9.48
N ILE A 300 -4.01 -1.87 -8.42
CA ILE A 300 -2.79 -1.34 -7.79
C ILE A 300 -2.09 -2.47 -7.02
N ILE A 301 -0.84 -2.73 -7.35
CA ILE A 301 -0.03 -3.74 -6.64
C ILE A 301 0.49 -3.10 -5.35
N ASN A 302 -0.04 -3.54 -4.21
CA ASN A 302 0.34 -3.02 -2.90
C ASN A 302 1.20 -4.04 -2.16
N GLN A 303 2.37 -3.62 -1.70
CA GLN A 303 3.28 -4.45 -0.92
C GLN A 303 3.80 -3.66 0.28
N VAL A 304 3.96 -4.34 1.42
CA VAL A 304 4.56 -3.79 2.63
C VAL A 304 5.75 -4.69 2.95
N ILE A 305 6.95 -4.12 3.07
CA ILE A 305 8.08 -4.91 3.59
C ILE A 305 7.83 -5.10 5.07
N ASP A 306 7.84 -6.34 5.53
CA ASP A 306 7.38 -6.62 6.88
C ASP A 306 8.09 -7.75 7.59
N SER A 307 7.81 -7.86 8.89
CA SER A 307 8.34 -8.88 9.79
C SER A 307 7.35 -9.99 10.14
N GLY A 308 6.38 -10.25 9.27
CA GLY A 308 5.51 -11.43 9.35
C GLY A 308 6.25 -12.71 8.93
N ASP A 309 5.56 -13.85 8.94
CA ASP A 309 6.22 -15.15 8.78
C ASP A 309 6.82 -15.41 7.38
N ASN A 310 6.34 -14.71 6.35
CA ASN A 310 6.94 -14.63 5.01
C ASN A 310 7.54 -13.24 4.73
N GLY A 311 7.68 -12.43 5.77
CA GLY A 311 8.27 -11.11 5.72
C GLY A 311 9.73 -11.17 5.29
N LEU A 312 10.23 -10.08 4.73
CA LEU A 312 11.63 -10.01 4.26
C LEU A 312 12.59 -9.48 5.33
N ILE A 313 12.02 -9.10 6.48
CA ILE A 313 12.73 -8.51 7.62
C ILE A 313 12.25 -9.20 8.91
N HIS A 314 12.95 -9.01 10.02
CA HIS A 314 12.53 -9.43 11.36
C HIS A 314 12.77 -8.29 12.36
N SER A 315 12.07 -8.35 13.49
CA SER A 315 12.25 -7.37 14.57
C SER A 315 13.32 -7.79 15.56
N GLU A 316 14.14 -6.84 16.00
CA GLU A 316 15.09 -7.01 17.09
C GLU A 316 14.99 -5.83 18.08
N ILE A 317 15.35 -6.06 19.34
CA ILE A 317 15.64 -4.98 20.29
C ILE A 317 17.16 -4.77 20.31
N ALA A 318 17.62 -3.65 19.77
CA ALA A 318 19.04 -3.34 19.68
C ALA A 318 19.68 -3.32 21.09
N SER A 319 20.60 -4.26 21.34
CA SER A 319 21.16 -4.52 22.68
C SER A 319 21.83 -3.30 23.34
N GLN A 320 22.33 -2.35 22.55
CA GLN A 320 23.04 -1.17 23.06
C GLN A 320 22.09 -0.01 23.42
N THR A 321 20.93 0.08 22.77
CA THR A 321 20.03 1.25 22.88
C THR A 321 18.65 0.90 23.40
N GLY A 322 18.28 -0.39 23.44
CA GLY A 322 16.93 -0.85 23.75
C GLY A 322 15.89 -0.49 22.68
N ALA A 323 16.33 -0.02 21.51
CA ALA A 323 15.43 0.40 20.45
C ALA A 323 14.86 -0.80 19.68
N TYR A 324 13.56 -0.79 19.42
CA TYR A 324 12.94 -1.67 18.44
C TYR A 324 13.44 -1.32 17.04
N VAL A 325 13.96 -2.31 16.32
CA VAL A 325 14.51 -2.16 14.98
C VAL A 325 14.03 -3.29 14.07
N LEU A 326 14.07 -3.05 12.76
CA LEU A 326 13.76 -4.03 11.74
C LEU A 326 14.99 -4.31 10.89
N ILE A 327 15.33 -5.57 10.69
CA ILE A 327 16.57 -6.01 10.01
C ILE A 327 16.21 -7.02 8.92
N PRO A 328 16.84 -7.00 7.73
CA PRO A 328 16.63 -8.03 6.71
C PRO A 328 16.91 -9.44 7.21
N ASN A 329 16.14 -10.41 6.72
CA ASN A 329 16.30 -11.81 7.12
C ASN A 329 17.63 -12.43 6.66
N LYS A 330 18.19 -11.94 5.55
CA LYS A 330 19.54 -12.31 5.09
C LYS A 330 20.67 -11.75 5.94
N GLY A 331 20.37 -10.77 6.80
CA GLY A 331 21.33 -10.15 7.69
C GLY A 331 21.39 -8.64 7.54
N LEU A 332 22.10 -8.00 8.45
CA LEU A 332 22.22 -6.55 8.52
C LEU A 332 22.86 -5.99 7.23
N GLY A 333 22.12 -5.14 6.52
CA GLY A 333 22.56 -4.52 5.27
C GLY A 333 22.41 -5.38 4.01
N ASP A 334 21.94 -6.63 4.13
CA ASP A 334 21.65 -7.48 2.98
C ASP A 334 20.17 -7.36 2.59
N PHE A 335 19.89 -6.47 1.63
CA PHE A 335 18.55 -6.23 1.11
C PHE A 335 18.22 -7.06 -0.14
N SER A 336 18.97 -8.13 -0.44
CA SER A 336 18.80 -8.90 -1.69
C SER A 336 17.36 -9.41 -1.90
N GLU A 337 16.70 -9.93 -0.88
CA GLU A 337 15.30 -10.38 -0.97
C GLU A 337 14.32 -9.21 -1.21
N VAL A 338 14.56 -8.07 -0.56
CA VAL A 338 13.77 -6.85 -0.77
C VAL A 338 13.98 -6.27 -2.16
N ASN A 339 15.23 -6.29 -2.64
CA ASN A 339 15.59 -5.90 -3.99
C ASN A 339 14.85 -6.78 -5.01
N GLU A 340 14.85 -8.09 -4.81
CA GLU A 340 14.18 -9.04 -5.71
C GLU A 340 12.67 -8.79 -5.76
N LEU A 341 12.02 -8.59 -4.62
CA LEU A 341 10.60 -8.21 -4.55
C LEU A 341 10.35 -6.90 -5.31
N ALA A 342 11.13 -5.86 -5.02
CA ALA A 342 10.93 -4.53 -5.60
C ALA A 342 11.19 -4.52 -7.12
N LEU A 343 12.24 -5.19 -7.59
CA LEU A 343 12.57 -5.32 -9.00
C LEU A 343 11.47 -6.08 -9.77
N ASN A 344 10.92 -7.13 -9.18
CA ASN A 344 9.92 -8.00 -9.82
C ASN A 344 8.46 -7.68 -9.45
N ILE A 345 8.18 -6.54 -8.80
CA ILE A 345 6.87 -6.23 -8.24
C ILE A 345 5.71 -6.31 -9.25
N PHE A 346 5.96 -5.99 -10.53
CA PHE A 346 4.96 -6.09 -11.61
C PHE A 346 4.78 -7.52 -12.14
N SER A 347 5.84 -8.34 -12.10
CA SER A 347 5.83 -9.74 -12.54
C SER A 347 5.24 -10.67 -11.47
N ALA A 348 5.51 -10.38 -10.20
CA ALA A 348 4.94 -11.09 -9.04
C ALA A 348 3.41 -10.98 -8.96
N ALA A 349 2.82 -9.95 -9.58
CA ALA A 349 1.37 -9.79 -9.70
C ALA A 349 0.77 -10.46 -10.95
N SER A 350 1.60 -10.92 -11.89
CA SER A 350 1.16 -11.53 -13.17
C SER A 350 1.01 -13.05 -13.10
N SER A 351 1.38 -13.69 -11.99
CA SER A 351 1.20 -15.14 -11.76
C SER A 351 -0.22 -15.53 -11.35
N THR A 352 -1.14 -14.57 -11.19
CA THR A 352 -2.58 -14.81 -10.95
C THR A 352 -3.44 -14.75 -12.20
N ASP A 353 -2.88 -14.53 -13.40
CA ASP A 353 -3.67 -14.46 -14.63
C ASP A 353 -2.93 -14.99 -15.86
N THR A 354 -2.65 -16.30 -15.88
CA THR A 354 -2.43 -17.05 -17.13
C THR A 354 -2.95 -18.48 -16.98
N GLY A 355 -4.24 -18.68 -17.24
CA GLY A 355 -4.84 -20.01 -17.14
C GLY A 355 -6.19 -20.21 -17.79
N LEU A 356 -6.67 -19.32 -18.66
CA LEU A 356 -7.89 -19.56 -19.46
C LEU A 356 -7.71 -19.01 -20.88
N ALA A 357 -6.95 -19.74 -21.70
CA ALA A 357 -7.10 -19.69 -23.14
C ALA A 357 -7.65 -21.05 -23.59
N SER A 358 -8.82 -20.97 -24.21
CA SER A 358 -9.61 -22.03 -24.84
C SER A 358 -8.79 -23.11 -25.53
N ASP A 359 -9.03 -24.37 -25.14
CA ASP A 359 -9.01 -25.48 -26.09
C ASP A 359 -10.34 -26.23 -26.01
N THR A 360 -11.14 -26.02 -27.05
CA THR A 360 -12.38 -26.73 -27.33
C THR A 360 -12.10 -28.19 -27.66
N ASN A 361 -12.95 -29.07 -27.10
CA ASN A 361 -13.12 -30.50 -27.38
C ASN A 361 -12.26 -31.46 -26.56
N ASN A 362 -12.76 -31.83 -25.37
CA ASN A 362 -12.85 -33.26 -25.07
C ASN A 362 -14.00 -33.56 -24.11
N ASN A 363 -14.96 -34.34 -24.60
CA ASN A 363 -16.03 -34.92 -23.80
C ASN A 363 -15.43 -35.98 -22.87
N ASN A 364 -15.36 -35.69 -21.57
CA ASN A 364 -15.39 -36.70 -20.52
C ASN A 364 -16.01 -36.06 -19.28
N ALA A 365 -17.32 -36.27 -19.12
CA ALA A 365 -18.04 -35.96 -17.91
C ALA A 365 -17.41 -36.73 -16.75
N THR A 366 -16.75 -36.00 -15.85
CA THR A 366 -16.53 -36.44 -14.47
C THR A 366 -17.53 -35.69 -13.62
N ASP A 367 -18.41 -36.47 -13.01
CA ASP A 367 -19.52 -36.09 -12.16
C ASP A 367 -19.04 -35.18 -11.02
N THR A 368 -19.07 -33.86 -11.24
CA THR A 368 -18.79 -32.88 -10.18
C THR A 368 -20.08 -32.79 -9.36
N THR A 369 -20.20 -33.68 -8.37
CA THR A 369 -21.33 -33.65 -7.44
C THR A 369 -21.24 -32.32 -6.69
N ILE A 370 -22.13 -31.37 -7.01
CA ILE A 370 -22.20 -30.09 -6.30
C ILE A 370 -22.66 -30.41 -4.87
N VAL A 371 -21.77 -30.26 -3.89
CA VAL A 371 -22.09 -30.47 -2.47
C VAL A 371 -23.08 -29.38 -2.08
N LYS A 372 -24.29 -29.76 -1.67
CA LYS A 372 -25.27 -28.79 -1.23
C LYS A 372 -24.99 -28.36 0.19
N MET A 373 -24.90 -27.06 0.42
CA MET A 373 -24.60 -26.50 1.73
C MET A 373 -25.64 -26.88 2.80
N GLU A 374 -26.90 -27.14 2.41
CA GLU A 374 -27.95 -27.63 3.30
C GLU A 374 -27.61 -28.99 3.93
N ASP A 375 -26.95 -29.88 3.18
CA ASP A 375 -26.57 -31.20 3.66
C ASP A 375 -25.36 -31.11 4.59
N VAL A 376 -24.41 -30.20 4.32
CA VAL A 376 -23.24 -29.92 5.17
C VAL A 376 -23.69 -29.41 6.54
N VAL A 377 -24.56 -28.40 6.58
CA VAL A 377 -25.04 -27.81 7.84
C VAL A 377 -25.90 -28.79 8.64
N LYS A 378 -26.66 -29.66 7.97
CA LYS A 378 -27.51 -30.68 8.60
C LYS A 378 -26.71 -31.76 9.34
N GLU A 379 -25.52 -32.10 8.85
CA GLU A 379 -24.63 -33.07 9.48
C GLU A 379 -24.13 -32.60 10.86
N LYS A 380 -24.08 -31.28 11.09
CA LYS A 380 -23.59 -30.67 12.35
C LYS A 380 -22.25 -31.23 12.80
N ALA A 381 -21.35 -31.44 11.83
CA ALA A 381 -20.04 -31.99 12.08
C ALA A 381 -19.27 -31.11 13.07
N ASN A 382 -18.58 -31.74 14.01
CA ASN A 382 -17.80 -31.05 15.02
C ASN A 382 -16.34 -30.93 14.59
N ILE A 383 -15.88 -29.72 14.28
CA ILE A 383 -14.56 -29.48 13.70
C ILE A 383 -13.60 -28.92 14.75
N ALA A 384 -12.40 -29.49 14.81
CA ALA A 384 -11.25 -28.91 15.47
C ALA A 384 -10.31 -28.32 14.41
N MET A 385 -9.91 -27.07 14.60
CA MET A 385 -9.01 -26.38 13.70
C MET A 385 -7.72 -25.99 14.41
N GLU A 386 -6.61 -26.51 13.91
CA GLU A 386 -5.30 -26.27 14.47
C GLU A 386 -4.39 -25.54 13.49
N ASN A 387 -3.66 -24.59 14.03
CA ASN A 387 -2.66 -23.86 13.29
C ASN A 387 -1.36 -24.65 13.22
N GLY A 388 -1.15 -25.32 12.09
CA GLY A 388 0.09 -26.00 11.74
C GLY A 388 1.18 -25.08 11.22
N THR A 389 0.99 -23.77 11.28
CA THR A 389 1.92 -22.77 10.74
C THR A 389 2.41 -21.82 11.83
N TRP A 390 3.42 -21.03 11.50
CA TRP A 390 3.82 -19.88 12.31
C TRP A 390 2.87 -18.68 12.18
N THR A 391 1.94 -18.70 11.22
CA THR A 391 0.97 -17.63 10.96
C THR A 391 -0.04 -17.46 12.06
N THR A 392 0.19 -16.46 12.91
CA THR A 392 -0.70 -16.13 14.01
C THR A 392 -2.12 -15.82 13.51
N GLY A 393 -3.12 -16.44 14.12
CA GLY A 393 -4.53 -16.22 13.79
C GLY A 393 -5.03 -16.96 12.54
N LEU A 394 -4.21 -17.78 11.86
CA LEU A 394 -4.63 -18.52 10.67
C LEU A 394 -5.81 -19.48 10.94
N ALA A 395 -5.73 -20.23 12.04
CA ALA A 395 -6.81 -21.11 12.49
C ALA A 395 -8.04 -20.32 12.96
N THR A 396 -7.85 -19.16 13.60
CA THR A 396 -8.97 -18.30 14.01
C THR A 396 -9.71 -17.76 12.79
N LYS A 397 -9.00 -17.21 11.80
CA LYS A 397 -9.58 -16.70 10.56
C LYS A 397 -10.36 -17.79 9.80
N ASN A 398 -9.75 -18.95 9.58
CA ASN A 398 -10.42 -20.04 8.84
C ASN A 398 -11.61 -20.63 9.64
N ALA A 399 -11.55 -20.61 10.97
CA ALA A 399 -12.66 -21.03 11.81
C ALA A 399 -13.83 -20.03 11.75
N GLU A 400 -13.54 -18.74 11.74
CA GLU A 400 -14.55 -17.68 11.54
C GLU A 400 -15.25 -17.84 10.18
N GLU A 401 -14.51 -18.08 9.10
CA GLU A 401 -15.08 -18.33 7.77
C GLU A 401 -16.00 -19.57 7.73
N LEU A 402 -15.66 -20.65 8.44
CA LEU A 402 -16.54 -21.84 8.53
C LEU A 402 -17.79 -21.56 9.39
N ASN A 403 -17.63 -20.82 10.49
CA ASN A 403 -18.74 -20.44 11.36
C ASN A 403 -19.73 -19.49 10.66
N GLU A 404 -19.26 -18.56 9.82
CA GLU A 404 -20.10 -17.70 8.97
C GLU A 404 -20.99 -18.52 8.01
N GLN A 405 -20.53 -19.72 7.64
CA GLN A 405 -21.27 -20.67 6.81
C GLN A 405 -22.13 -21.66 7.62
N ASN A 406 -22.32 -21.43 8.93
CA ASN A 406 -23.02 -22.30 9.88
C ASN A 406 -22.40 -23.69 10.05
N ILE A 407 -21.10 -23.82 9.81
CA ILE A 407 -20.33 -25.05 10.11
C ILE A 407 -19.67 -24.87 11.48
N ASN A 408 -19.91 -25.81 12.39
CA ASN A 408 -19.46 -25.69 13.78
C ASN A 408 -17.97 -26.02 13.94
N VAL A 409 -17.17 -25.03 14.32
CA VAL A 409 -15.78 -25.21 14.76
C VAL A 409 -15.71 -25.10 16.29
N ALA A 410 -15.65 -26.24 16.98
CA ALA A 410 -15.70 -26.28 18.44
C ALA A 410 -14.36 -26.04 19.13
N TYR A 411 -13.25 -26.17 18.41
CA TYR A 411 -11.92 -25.89 18.94
C TYR A 411 -11.06 -25.18 17.91
N VAL A 412 -10.36 -24.15 18.37
CA VAL A 412 -9.34 -23.44 17.60
C VAL A 412 -8.07 -23.38 18.45
N GLY A 413 -6.98 -23.90 17.92
CA GLY A 413 -5.71 -24.01 18.66
C GLY A 413 -4.48 -23.94 17.78
N ASN A 414 -3.32 -24.15 18.39
CA ASN A 414 -2.09 -24.43 17.65
C ASN A 414 -1.85 -25.93 17.68
N SER A 415 -1.19 -26.43 16.65
CA SER A 415 -0.76 -27.82 16.61
C SER A 415 0.58 -28.02 17.32
N GLN A 416 1.02 -29.28 17.47
CA GLN A 416 2.30 -29.62 18.12
C GLN A 416 3.51 -29.09 17.34
N THR A 417 3.44 -29.07 16.00
CA THR A 417 4.48 -28.50 15.13
C THR A 417 3.93 -27.49 14.13
N LYS A 418 4.67 -26.40 13.94
CA LYS A 418 4.24 -25.23 13.15
C LYS A 418 4.87 -25.14 11.74
N ASN A 419 5.35 -26.26 11.21
CA ASN A 419 6.06 -26.35 9.93
C ASN A 419 5.22 -26.95 8.79
N GLN A 420 3.89 -26.93 8.89
CA GLN A 420 3.00 -27.51 7.89
C GLN A 420 2.95 -26.64 6.64
N THR A 421 3.36 -27.19 5.51
CA THR A 421 3.31 -26.50 4.21
C THR A 421 1.95 -26.66 3.54
N GLU A 422 1.33 -27.82 3.69
CA GLU A 422 0.04 -28.18 3.10
C GLU A 422 -1.00 -28.44 4.19
N THR A 423 -2.25 -28.04 3.94
CA THR A 423 -3.38 -28.32 4.83
C THR A 423 -3.73 -29.80 4.80
N VAL A 424 -3.76 -30.42 5.97
CA VAL A 424 -4.11 -31.82 6.17
C VAL A 424 -5.41 -31.92 6.95
N ILE A 425 -6.34 -32.74 6.49
CA ILE A 425 -7.63 -32.94 7.13
C ILE A 425 -7.80 -34.42 7.49
N TYR A 426 -8.18 -34.68 8.74
CA TYR A 426 -8.47 -36.00 9.25
C TYR A 426 -9.97 -36.15 9.52
N ASP A 427 -10.59 -37.22 9.00
CA ASP A 427 -11.98 -37.63 9.25
C ASP A 427 -12.02 -38.70 10.34
N LEU A 428 -12.57 -38.32 11.50
CA LEU A 428 -12.82 -39.15 12.68
C LEU A 428 -14.28 -39.60 12.77
N SER A 429 -15.16 -39.12 11.87
CA SER A 429 -16.60 -39.42 11.85
C SER A 429 -16.91 -40.82 11.30
N HIS A 430 -15.89 -41.53 10.81
CA HIS A 430 -16.01 -42.83 10.13
C HIS A 430 -16.97 -42.79 8.93
N GLY A 431 -16.92 -41.69 8.16
CA GLY A 431 -17.74 -41.51 6.96
C GLY A 431 -19.19 -41.12 7.24
N LYS A 432 -19.56 -40.81 8.49
CA LYS A 432 -20.90 -40.34 8.87
C LYS A 432 -21.21 -38.94 8.29
N ASN A 433 -20.19 -38.08 8.16
CA ASN A 433 -20.33 -36.69 7.72
C ASN A 433 -19.79 -36.50 6.29
N SER A 434 -20.38 -37.23 5.34
CA SER A 434 -19.89 -37.30 3.96
C SER A 434 -20.00 -35.99 3.17
N ALA A 435 -21.03 -35.17 3.42
CA ALA A 435 -21.18 -33.87 2.77
C ALA A 435 -20.14 -32.88 3.30
N THR A 436 -19.93 -32.86 4.62
CA THR A 436 -18.89 -32.04 5.27
C THR A 436 -17.50 -32.43 4.76
N LYS A 437 -17.21 -33.73 4.63
CA LYS A 437 -15.95 -34.21 4.05
C LYS A 437 -15.71 -33.62 2.66
N GLN A 438 -16.66 -33.78 1.74
CA GLN A 438 -16.51 -33.30 0.35
C GLN A 438 -16.37 -31.77 0.29
N PHE A 439 -17.12 -31.05 1.12
CA PHE A 439 -17.00 -29.59 1.25
C PHE A 439 -15.59 -29.17 1.69
N LEU A 440 -15.04 -29.82 2.72
CA LEU A 440 -13.71 -29.51 3.23
C LEU A 440 -12.60 -29.82 2.21
N GLU A 441 -12.74 -30.91 1.44
CA GLU A 441 -11.81 -31.25 0.35
C GLU A 441 -11.78 -30.15 -0.72
N GLN A 442 -12.95 -29.62 -1.08
CA GLN A 442 -13.09 -28.53 -2.05
C GLN A 442 -12.54 -27.20 -1.50
N LYS A 443 -12.92 -26.81 -0.27
CA LYS A 443 -12.52 -25.52 0.33
C LYS A 443 -11.00 -25.42 0.49
N PHE A 444 -10.35 -26.48 0.95
CA PHE A 444 -8.92 -26.49 1.22
C PHE A 444 -8.07 -27.10 0.10
N ASN A 445 -8.70 -27.48 -1.02
CA ASN A 445 -8.06 -28.13 -2.16
C ASN A 445 -7.14 -29.29 -1.73
N THR A 446 -7.63 -30.16 -0.86
CA THR A 446 -6.87 -31.27 -0.25
C THR A 446 -7.73 -32.52 -0.16
N THR A 447 -7.12 -33.69 0.04
CA THR A 447 -7.86 -34.95 0.26
C THR A 447 -7.97 -35.24 1.76
N VAL A 448 -9.17 -35.58 2.22
CA VAL A 448 -9.39 -35.90 3.63
C VAL A 448 -8.96 -37.34 3.91
N LYS A 449 -8.11 -37.50 4.92
CA LYS A 449 -7.61 -38.81 5.38
C LYS A 449 -8.54 -39.36 6.45
N SER A 450 -9.02 -40.59 6.29
CA SER A 450 -9.75 -41.25 7.39
C SER A 450 -8.79 -41.57 8.53
N ALA A 451 -9.21 -41.38 9.77
CA ALA A 451 -8.41 -41.69 10.94
C ALA A 451 -9.29 -42.19 12.11
N THR A 452 -8.65 -42.71 13.16
CA THR A 452 -9.33 -43.10 14.40
C THR A 452 -8.64 -42.45 15.60
N TRP A 453 -9.38 -42.28 16.70
CA TRP A 453 -8.83 -41.80 17.96
C TRP A 453 -7.75 -42.76 18.50
N PRO A 454 -6.60 -42.25 18.98
CA PRO A 454 -5.59 -43.08 19.62
C PRO A 454 -6.18 -43.88 20.78
N SER A 455 -5.94 -45.20 20.82
CA SER A 455 -6.36 -46.03 21.94
C SER A 455 -5.52 -45.70 23.17
N THR A 456 -6.16 -45.32 24.28
CA THR A 456 -5.50 -44.95 25.55
C THR A 456 -4.90 -46.12 26.33
N ASP A 457 -4.68 -47.27 25.71
CA ASP A 457 -4.10 -48.45 26.36
C ASP A 457 -2.70 -48.72 25.81
N SER A 458 -1.73 -48.73 26.73
CA SER A 458 -0.31 -48.87 26.46
C SER A 458 -0.02 -50.11 25.60
N ASP A 459 0.68 -49.89 24.49
CA ASP A 459 1.23 -50.89 23.56
C ASP A 459 0.22 -51.76 22.81
N VAL A 460 -0.45 -51.21 21.78
CA VAL A 460 -0.55 -51.77 20.41
C VAL A 460 -0.93 -50.64 19.43
N ARG A 461 0.00 -50.24 18.55
CA ARG A 461 -0.31 -49.48 17.34
C ARG A 461 -0.99 -50.39 16.33
N LEU A 462 -2.23 -50.07 15.95
CA LEU A 462 -2.94 -50.36 14.69
C LEU A 462 -4.39 -49.87 14.87
N GLY A 463 -4.83 -48.76 14.31
CA GLY A 463 -4.13 -47.79 13.48
C GLY A 463 -4.77 -46.41 13.62
N SER A 464 -3.94 -45.39 13.55
CA SER A 464 -4.42 -44.03 13.38
C SER A 464 -3.49 -43.42 12.35
N ASP A 465 -4.00 -43.18 11.14
CA ASP A 465 -3.34 -42.36 10.11
C ASP A 465 -3.17 -40.88 10.56
N LEU A 466 -3.51 -40.60 11.83
CA LEU A 466 -3.33 -39.37 12.56
C LEU A 466 -1.88 -39.32 13.06
N ASP A 467 -1.08 -38.43 12.48
CA ASP A 467 0.29 -38.20 12.93
C ASP A 467 0.25 -37.39 14.24
N GLU A 468 0.30 -38.11 15.37
CA GLU A 468 0.30 -37.55 16.73
C GLU A 468 1.48 -36.60 16.99
N GLN A 469 2.52 -36.62 16.14
CA GLN A 469 3.61 -35.65 16.24
C GLN A 469 3.23 -34.27 15.68
N LEU A 470 2.18 -34.20 14.86
CA LEU A 470 1.77 -32.97 14.18
C LEU A 470 0.57 -32.31 14.83
N VAL A 471 -0.38 -33.09 15.37
CA VAL A 471 -1.68 -32.62 15.90
C VAL A 471 -1.68 -32.52 17.42
N ASP A 472 -2.23 -31.45 17.99
CA ASP A 472 -2.39 -31.27 19.43
C ASP A 472 -3.74 -31.78 19.97
N LEU A 473 -3.73 -33.04 20.40
CA LEU A 473 -4.92 -33.70 20.93
C LEU A 473 -5.31 -33.27 22.35
N THR A 474 -4.53 -32.44 23.05
CA THR A 474 -4.72 -32.15 24.49
C THR A 474 -6.06 -31.51 24.83
N HIS A 475 -6.65 -30.78 23.88
CA HIS A 475 -7.89 -30.04 24.07
C HIS A 475 -9.07 -30.59 23.26
N LEU A 476 -8.85 -31.69 22.53
CA LEU A 476 -9.89 -32.28 21.69
C LEU A 476 -10.69 -33.34 22.46
N THR A 477 -11.95 -33.56 22.04
CA THR A 477 -12.85 -34.53 22.68
C THR A 477 -13.19 -35.65 21.70
N LYS A 478 -13.62 -36.82 22.22
CA LYS A 478 -14.08 -37.93 21.36
C LYS A 478 -15.28 -37.59 20.46
N GLU A 479 -15.89 -36.41 20.66
CA GLU A 479 -16.97 -35.89 19.84
C GLU A 479 -16.47 -35.08 18.62
N THR A 480 -15.15 -34.89 18.45
CA THR A 480 -14.61 -34.24 17.24
C THR A 480 -14.71 -35.18 16.04
N ASP A 481 -15.35 -34.69 14.97
CA ASP A 481 -15.56 -35.41 13.72
C ASP A 481 -14.46 -35.15 12.69
N PHE A 482 -13.89 -33.93 12.67
CA PHE A 482 -12.79 -33.57 11.78
C PHE A 482 -11.70 -32.78 12.51
N ILE A 483 -10.44 -33.07 12.18
CA ILE A 483 -9.29 -32.25 12.57
C ILE A 483 -8.70 -31.63 11.32
N ILE A 484 -8.66 -30.30 11.27
CA ILE A 484 -8.05 -29.53 10.19
C ILE A 484 -6.73 -28.97 10.71
N LEU A 485 -5.62 -29.48 10.20
CA LEU A 485 -4.29 -28.96 10.46
C LEU A 485 -3.91 -28.04 9.30
N LEU A 486 -4.00 -26.73 9.52
CA LEU A 486 -3.76 -25.74 8.47
C LEU A 486 -2.28 -25.66 8.12
N GLY A 487 -1.98 -25.72 6.83
CA GLY A 487 -0.65 -25.47 6.27
C GLY A 487 -0.57 -24.10 5.59
N ALA A 488 0.64 -23.72 5.17
CA ALA A 488 0.89 -22.45 4.49
C ALA A 488 0.01 -22.21 3.25
N ASN A 489 -0.46 -23.28 2.58
CA ASN A 489 -1.39 -23.20 1.46
C ASN A 489 -2.79 -22.62 1.84
N ALA A 490 -3.18 -22.60 3.12
CA ALA A 490 -4.43 -21.99 3.59
C ALA A 490 -4.37 -20.46 3.64
N LEU A 491 -3.23 -19.84 3.29
CA LEU A 491 -3.07 -18.39 3.21
C LEU A 491 -3.61 -17.82 1.88
N SER A 492 -3.67 -18.64 0.84
CA SER A 492 -4.08 -18.24 -0.52
C SER A 492 -5.51 -18.64 -0.88
N SER A 493 -6.19 -19.48 -0.07
CA SER A 493 -7.57 -19.91 -0.31
C SER A 493 -8.57 -18.80 0.02
N THR A 494 -8.69 -17.81 -0.87
CA THR A 494 -9.74 -16.77 -0.80
C THR A 494 -10.84 -16.98 -1.83
N THR A 495 -10.88 -18.13 -2.51
CA THR A 495 -11.93 -18.43 -3.48
C THR A 495 -13.26 -18.62 -2.75
N PRO A 496 -14.25 -17.74 -2.93
CA PRO A 496 -15.60 -18.05 -2.51
C PRO A 496 -16.13 -19.13 -3.47
N LEU A 497 -16.69 -20.22 -2.93
CA LEU A 497 -17.57 -21.10 -3.70
C LEU A 497 -18.97 -20.47 -3.78
#